data_AF-A0A7Y2E0X7-F1
#
_entry.id   AF-A0A7Y2E0X7-F1
#
_cell.length_a   1.000
_cell.length_b   1.000
_cell.length_c   1.000
_cell.angle_alpha   90.00
_cell.angle_beta   90.00
_cell.angle_gamma   90.00
#
_symmetry.space_group_name_H-M   'P 1'
#
loop_
_entity.id
_entity.type
_entity.pdbx_description
1 polymer ?
#
loop_
_entity_poly.entity_id
_entity_poly.type
_entity_poly.pdbx_seq_one_letter_code
_entity_poly.pdbx_strand_id
1 'polypeptide(L)'
;MKKQIDLVMLIDDNEASNNLSQILIEDLGCASEIVAKQTAVEALEYLENNENSVPDLILLDINMPIMNGWEFIDEFKILNSVMSKSPVIIMVSTSLNPDDQK
;
A
#
# COMPACT_ATOMS: atom_id res chain seq x y z
N MET A 1 21.67 -10.40 9.03
CA MET A 1 20.27 -10.91 9.08
C MET A 1 19.50 -10.17 8.01
N LYS A 2 18.85 -10.86 7.07
CA LYS A 2 17.96 -10.17 6.12
C LYS A 2 16.83 -9.56 6.96
N LYS A 3 16.61 -8.25 6.84
CA LYS A 3 15.52 -7.58 7.55
C LYS A 3 14.22 -8.11 6.93
N GLN A 4 13.45 -8.87 7.71
CA GLN A 4 12.16 -9.41 7.29
C GLN A 4 11.14 -8.26 7.33
N ILE A 5 10.27 -8.20 6.33
CA ILE A 5 9.16 -7.25 6.31
C ILE A 5 8.06 -7.88 7.16
N ASP A 6 7.53 -7.17 8.16
CA ASP A 6 6.51 -7.76 9.02
C ASP A 6 5.14 -7.66 8.35
N LEU A 7 4.77 -6.49 7.85
CA LEU A 7 3.49 -6.25 7.19
C LEU A 7 3.65 -5.53 5.85
N VAL A 8 3.12 -6.15 4.78
CA VAL A 8 2.94 -5.50 3.47
C VAL A 8 1.46 -5.18 3.27
N MET A 9 1.17 -3.94 2.87
CA MET A 9 -0.16 -3.54 2.44
C MET A 9 -0.19 -3.39 0.91
N LEU A 10 -1.24 -3.94 0.30
CA LEU A 10 -1.51 -3.83 -1.14
C LEU A 10 -2.77 -2.97 -1.32
N ILE A 11 -2.70 -1.96 -2.18
CA ILE A 11 -3.81 -1.05 -2.45
C ILE A 11 -3.94 -0.93 -3.97
N ASP A 12 -4.94 -1.61 -4.52
CA ASP A 12 -5.22 -1.67 -5.96
C ASP A 12 -6.70 -2.00 -6.13
N ASP A 13 -7.42 -1.26 -6.98
CA ASP A 13 -8.86 -1.50 -7.23
C ASP A 13 -9.11 -2.76 -8.07
N ASN A 14 -8.06 -3.30 -8.68
CA ASN A 14 -8.08 -4.58 -9.37
C ASN A 14 -7.72 -5.73 -8.41
N GLU A 15 -8.74 -6.51 -8.04
CA GLU A 15 -8.57 -7.69 -7.20
C GLU A 15 -7.56 -8.71 -7.75
N ALA A 16 -7.48 -8.87 -9.08
CA ALA A 16 -6.53 -9.80 -9.69
C ALA A 16 -5.07 -9.32 -9.53
N SER A 17 -4.82 -8.00 -9.60
CA SER A 17 -3.50 -7.41 -9.33
C SER A 17 -3.06 -7.63 -7.88
N ASN A 18 -3.97 -7.41 -6.93
CA ASN A 18 -3.72 -7.69 -5.50
C ASN A 18 -3.40 -9.17 -5.27
N ASN A 19 -4.21 -10.08 -5.84
CA ASN A 19 -4.00 -11.52 -5.72
C ASN A 19 -2.65 -11.96 -6.32
N LEU A 20 -2.27 -11.44 -7.49
CA LEU A 20 -0.98 -11.74 -8.09
C LEU A 20 0.19 -11.26 -7.21
N SER A 21 0.10 -10.03 -6.70
CA SER A 21 1.12 -9.45 -5.81
C SER A 21 1.24 -10.26 -4.52
N GLN A 22 0.13 -10.67 -3.93
CA GLN A 22 0.11 -11.54 -2.75
C GLN A 22 0.84 -12.86 -3.00
N ILE A 23 0.49 -13.57 -4.09
CA ILE A 23 1.15 -14.84 -4.46
C ILE A 23 2.66 -14.66 -4.60
N LEU A 24 3.11 -13.57 -5.24
CA LEU A 24 4.54 -13.29 -5.42
C LEU A 24 5.25 -13.02 -4.10
N ILE A 25 4.64 -12.26 -3.19
CA ILE A 25 5.21 -11.95 -1.87
C ILE A 25 5.30 -13.22 -1.01
N GLU A 26 4.26 -14.06 -1.05
CA GLU A 26 4.22 -15.34 -0.34
C GLU A 26 5.28 -16.32 -0.86
N ASP A 27 5.42 -16.46 -2.19
CA ASP A 27 6.42 -17.33 -2.83
C ASP A 27 7.87 -16.89 -2.50
N LEU A 28 8.10 -15.58 -2.46
CA LEU A 28 9.39 -15.00 -2.07
C LEU A 28 9.67 -15.12 -0.56
N GLY A 29 8.64 -15.38 0.26
CA GLY A 29 8.74 -15.47 1.72
C GLY A 29 9.30 -14.20 2.36
N CYS A 30 9.01 -13.03 1.79
CA CYS A 30 9.63 -11.78 2.20
C CYS A 30 8.81 -10.99 3.24
N ALA A 31 7.53 -11.32 3.44
CA ALA A 31 6.62 -10.70 4.40
C ALA A 31 6.03 -11.72 5.38
N SER A 32 5.81 -11.32 6.64
CA SER A 32 5.12 -12.14 7.64
C SER A 32 3.60 -12.07 7.51
N GLU A 33 3.07 -10.90 7.17
CA GLU A 33 1.64 -10.61 6.99
C GLU A 33 1.42 -9.76 5.73
N ILE A 34 0.28 -9.99 5.07
CA ILE A 34 -0.14 -9.25 3.89
C ILE A 34 -1.60 -8.81 4.10
N VAL A 35 -1.88 -7.53 3.87
CA VAL A 35 -3.24 -6.98 3.88
C VAL A 35 -3.53 -6.31 2.54
N ALA A 36 -4.64 -6.66 1.90
CA ALA A 36 -5.05 -6.07 0.63
C ALA A 36 -6.31 -5.22 0.81
N LYS A 37 -6.37 -4.08 0.11
CA LYS A 37 -7.50 -3.14 0.06
C LYS A 37 -7.79 -2.75 -1.37
N GLN A 38 -9.07 -2.62 -1.71
CA GLN A 38 -9.50 -2.29 -3.07
C GLN A 38 -9.71 -0.79 -3.29
N THR A 39 -9.69 0.00 -2.22
CA THR A 39 -9.83 1.45 -2.33
C THR A 39 -8.88 2.16 -1.38
N ALA A 40 -8.48 3.37 -1.76
CA ALA A 40 -7.72 4.26 -0.90
C ALA A 40 -8.44 4.57 0.43
N VAL A 41 -9.77 4.67 0.41
CA VAL A 41 -10.59 4.92 1.61
C VAL A 41 -10.48 3.77 2.60
N GLU A 42 -10.69 2.52 2.16
CA GLU A 42 -10.58 1.35 3.03
C GLU A 42 -9.16 1.18 3.62
N ALA A 43 -8.14 1.60 2.86
CA ALA A 43 -6.75 1.60 3.32
C ALA A 43 -6.52 2.66 4.40
N LEU A 44 -6.98 3.90 4.19
CA LEU A 44 -6.88 4.98 5.18
C LEU A 44 -7.65 4.61 6.46
N GLU A 45 -8.87 4.09 6.34
CA GLU A 45 -9.66 3.64 7.49
C GLU A 45 -8.96 2.51 8.26
N TYR A 46 -8.32 1.56 7.57
CA TYR A 46 -7.54 0.51 8.22
C TYR A 46 -6.36 1.10 8.99
N LEU A 47 -5.65 2.06 8.39
CA LEU A 47 -4.47 2.70 8.97
C LEU A 47 -4.82 3.59 10.17
N GLU A 48 -5.97 4.25 10.15
CA GLU A 48 -6.45 5.08 11.26
C GLU A 48 -6.89 4.23 12.46
N ASN A 49 -7.54 3.10 12.22
CA ASN A 49 -8.07 2.24 13.29
C ASN A 49 -7.02 1.30 13.92
N ASN A 50 -5.85 1.11 13.29
CA ASN A 50 -4.85 0.13 13.71
C ASN A 50 -3.48 0.76 14.02
N GLU A 51 -3.39 1.54 15.11
CA GLU A 51 -2.14 2.22 15.54
C GLU A 51 -0.94 1.27 15.73
N ASN A 52 -1.18 0.00 16.06
CA ASN A 52 -0.14 -1.00 16.29
C ASN A 52 0.21 -1.85 15.05
N SER A 53 -0.55 -1.76 13.97
CA SER A 53 -0.36 -2.56 12.74
C SER A 53 -0.14 -1.66 11.53
N VAL A 54 0.73 -0.67 11.69
CA VAL A 54 1.21 0.12 10.54
C VAL A 54 1.99 -0.83 9.61
N PRO A 55 1.86 -0.75 8.29
CA PRO A 55 2.68 -1.54 7.36
C PRO A 55 4.13 -1.07 7.36
N ASP A 56 5.05 -1.94 6.92
CA ASP A 56 6.43 -1.56 6.61
C ASP A 56 6.58 -1.14 5.15
N LEU A 57 5.75 -1.73 4.28
CA LEU A 57 5.71 -1.49 2.85
C LEU A 57 4.25 -1.39 2.39
N ILE A 58 3.97 -0.37 1.58
CA ILE A 58 2.70 -0.22 0.86
C ILE A 58 3.02 -0.30 -0.65
N LEU A 59 2.40 -1.23 -1.35
CA LEU A 59 2.31 -1.23 -2.81
C LEU A 59 1.01 -0.55 -3.19
N LEU A 60 1.11 0.61 -3.83
CA LEU A 60 -0.01 1.50 -4.08
C LEU A 60 -0.20 1.69 -5.58
N ASP A 61 -1.35 1.30 -6.10
CA ASP A 61 -1.73 1.64 -7.47
C ASP A 61 -1.97 3.15 -7.60
N ILE A 62 -1.61 3.71 -8.76
CA ILE A 62 -1.83 5.13 -9.05
C ILE A 62 -3.28 5.36 -9.49
N ASN A 63 -3.83 4.50 -10.33
CA ASN A 63 -5.03 4.75 -11.11
C ASN A 63 -6.27 4.07 -10.52
N MET A 64 -6.66 4.50 -9.32
CA MET A 64 -7.87 4.01 -8.65
C MET A 64 -9.08 4.94 -8.80
N PRO A 65 -10.32 4.41 -8.82
CA PRO A 65 -11.54 5.21 -8.80
C PRO A 65 -11.69 6.03 -7.51
N ILE A 66 -12.39 7.17 -7.63
CA ILE A 66 -12.77 8.09 -6.52
C ILE A 66 -11.58 8.83 -5.91
N MET A 67 -10.53 8.10 -5.52
CA MET A 67 -9.30 8.65 -4.95
C MET A 67 -8.11 7.90 -5.55
N ASN A 68 -7.26 8.63 -6.26
CA ASN A 68 -6.07 8.06 -6.89
C ASN A 68 -4.91 7.93 -5.89
N GLY A 69 -3.82 7.25 -6.28
CA GLY A 69 -2.69 7.00 -5.40
C GLY A 69 -1.99 8.27 -4.88
N TRP A 70 -2.00 9.37 -5.65
CA TRP A 70 -1.43 10.64 -5.21
C TRP A 70 -2.29 11.31 -4.13
N GLU A 71 -3.61 11.29 -4.31
CA GLU A 71 -4.56 11.78 -3.32
C GLU A 71 -4.48 10.95 -2.03
N PHE A 72 -4.33 9.63 -2.13
CA PHE A 72 -4.05 8.77 -0.98
C PHE A 72 -2.79 9.21 -0.24
N ILE A 73 -1.69 9.51 -0.95
CA ILE A 73 -0.44 9.95 -0.32
C ILE A 73 -0.64 11.25 0.46
N ASP A 74 -1.42 12.20 -0.07
CA ASP A 74 -1.66 13.46 0.61
C ASP A 74 -2.48 13.30 1.89
N GLU A 75 -3.54 12.49 1.86
CA GLU A 75 -4.31 12.13 3.06
C GLU A 75 -3.46 11.30 4.05
N PHE A 76 -2.67 10.35 3.54
CA PHE A 76 -1.78 9.52 4.34
C PHE A 76 -0.72 10.37 5.06
N LYS A 77 -0.19 11.43 4.46
CA LYS A 77 0.77 12.33 5.14
C LYS A 77 0.16 12.98 6.39
N ILE A 78 -1.12 13.33 6.34
CA ILE A 78 -1.84 13.91 7.48
C ILE A 78 -1.92 12.87 8.60
N LEU A 79 -2.33 11.64 8.27
CA LEU A 79 -2.45 10.53 9.21
C LEU A 79 -1.08 10.06 9.76
N ASN A 80 -0.06 9.97 8.91
CA ASN A 80 1.29 9.50 9.27
C ASN A 80 1.99 10.41 10.28
N SER A 81 1.58 11.68 10.39
CA SER A 81 2.13 12.62 11.39
C SER A 81 1.95 12.16 12.84
N VAL A 82 1.00 11.25 13.09
CA VAL A 82 0.71 10.68 14.41
C VAL A 82 1.08 9.20 14.53
N MET A 83 1.63 8.58 13.48
CA MET A 83 2.00 7.16 13.48
C MET A 83 3.35 6.89 14.14
N SER A 84 3.47 5.70 14.75
CA SER A 84 4.70 5.24 15.42
C SER A 84 5.83 4.88 14.45
N LYS A 85 5.51 4.58 13.19
CA LYS A 85 6.46 4.29 12.11
C LYS A 85 5.94 4.81 10.77
N SER A 86 6.86 5.07 9.83
CA SER A 86 6.53 5.50 8.48
C SER A 86 6.80 4.36 7.49
N PRO A 87 5.77 3.87 6.76
CA PRO A 87 5.95 2.84 5.75
C PRO A 87 6.74 3.39 4.56
N VAL A 88 7.45 2.48 3.88
CA VAL A 88 7.92 2.74 2.52
C VAL A 88 6.71 2.60 1.58
N ILE A 89 6.44 3.60 0.75
CA ILE A 89 5.37 3.52 -0.27
C ILE A 89 6.03 3.38 -1.63
N ILE A 90 5.65 2.33 -2.37
CA ILE A 90 6.06 2.11 -3.76
C ILE A 90 4.81 2.26 -4.62
N MET A 91 4.83 3.26 -5.51
CA MET A 91 3.79 3.43 -6.52
C MET A 91 3.95 2.37 -7.61
N VAL A 92 2.87 1.68 -7.91
CA VAL A 92 2.76 0.68 -8.97
C VAL A 92 1.75 1.20 -9.98
N SER A 93 2.01 1.01 -11.27
CA SER A 93 1.10 1.41 -12.33
C SER A 93 1.29 0.47 -13.51
N THR A 94 0.19 0.09 -14.15
CA THR A 94 0.21 -0.64 -15.42
C THR A 94 0.38 0.29 -16.62
N SER A 95 0.47 1.60 -16.37
CA SER A 95 0.47 2.67 -17.36
C SER A 95 1.87 3.22 -17.62
N LEU A 96 2.14 3.62 -18.87
CA LEU A 96 3.30 4.46 -19.23
C LEU A 96 2.89 5.94 -19.26
N ASN A 97 2.00 6.37 -18.38
CA ASN A 97 1.53 7.75 -18.34
C ASN A 97 2.67 8.67 -17.85
N PRO A 98 3.05 9.72 -18.60
CA PRO A 98 4.07 10.66 -18.17
C PRO A 98 3.77 11.32 -16.82
N ASP A 99 2.49 11.47 -16.46
CA ASP A 99 2.07 12.05 -15.19
C ASP A 99 2.38 11.15 -13.98
N ASP A 100 2.69 9.86 -14.19
CA ASP A 100 3.09 8.92 -13.15
C ASP A 100 4.55 9.18 -12.67
N GLN A 101 5.30 10.08 -13.32
CA GLN A 101 6.70 10.41 -13.01
C GLN A 101 6.88 11.65 -12.09
N LYS A 102 5.82 12.12 -11.44
CA LYS A 102 5.83 13.34 -10.63
C LYS A 102 6.68 13.28 -9.36
#